data_AF-A0A945QGD0-F1
#
_entry.id   AF-A0A945QGD0-F1
#
_cell.length_a   1.000
_cell.length_b   1.000
_cell.length_c   1.000
_cell.angle_alpha   90.00
_cell.angle_beta   90.00
_cell.angle_gamma   90.00
#
_symmetry.space_group_name_H-M   'P 1'
#
loop_
_entity.id
_entity.type
_entity.pdbx_description
1 polymer ?
#
loop_
_entity_poly.entity_id
_entity_poly.type
_entity_poly.pdbx_seq_one_letter_code
_entity_poly.pdbx_strand_id
1 'polypeptide(L)'
;MKKNKLLIGAALAASLLTLSFGIQSCSPGGDATAQAPQAPSFEVDPFWPKPLGNEWILGNVIGVAIDERDHIFIVHRASGEGIFGSRTEIGLQTGVSICCTPAPPIIEFDPDGNVVNAWGGPVEGAPYTWPSSNHGIEIDHHGNIWIGGNGQGDSHILKFTRDGTFLEQLGTPGIIESDSNDTTRFSRVAEVAVVPETNEAFVSDGYGNRRIAVLDATTGEFKRYWGAYGN
;
A
#
# COMPACT_ATOMS: atom_id res chain seq x y z
N MET A 1 24.97 -49.00 -67.12
CA MET A 1 25.30 -48.77 -65.69
C MET A 1 25.89 -47.38 -65.35
N LYS A 2 26.44 -46.58 -66.30
CA LYS A 2 27.03 -45.25 -66.01
C LYS A 2 26.03 -44.08 -65.89
N LYS A 3 24.90 -44.10 -66.60
CA LYS A 3 23.91 -42.99 -66.59
C LYS A 3 23.16 -42.82 -65.26
N ASN A 4 22.83 -43.92 -64.57
CA ASN A 4 22.12 -43.84 -63.28
C ASN A 4 22.99 -43.26 -62.16
N LYS A 5 24.31 -43.44 -62.22
CA LYS A 5 25.24 -42.85 -61.24
C LYS A 5 25.38 -41.33 -61.39
N LEU A 6 25.25 -40.80 -62.61
CA LEU A 6 25.27 -39.36 -62.87
C LEU A 6 23.99 -38.66 -62.38
N LEU A 7 22.82 -39.29 -62.58
CA LEU A 7 21.53 -38.76 -62.13
C LEU A 7 21.44 -38.73 -60.60
N ILE A 8 21.96 -39.76 -59.92
CA ILE A 8 22.03 -39.81 -58.46
C ILE A 8 23.01 -38.75 -57.92
N GLY A 9 24.16 -38.55 -58.57
CA GLY A 9 25.13 -37.52 -58.19
C GLY A 9 24.60 -36.09 -58.36
N ALA A 10 23.87 -35.82 -59.46
CA ALA A 10 23.24 -34.52 -59.68
C ALA A 10 22.10 -34.23 -58.70
N ALA A 11 21.30 -35.25 -58.34
CA ALA A 11 20.24 -35.13 -57.35
C ALA A 11 20.79 -34.87 -55.93
N LEU A 12 21.94 -35.47 -55.57
CA LEU A 12 22.60 -35.23 -54.29
C LEU A 12 23.23 -33.83 -54.20
N ALA A 13 23.80 -33.34 -55.30
CA ALA A 13 24.37 -31.99 -55.34
C ALA A 13 23.29 -30.91 -55.26
N ALA A 14 22.13 -31.13 -55.92
CA ALA A 14 20.99 -30.23 -55.86
C ALA A 14 20.36 -30.19 -54.45
N SER A 15 20.30 -31.31 -53.73
CA SER A 15 19.79 -31.34 -52.35
C SER A 15 20.74 -30.71 -51.34
N LEU A 16 22.07 -30.82 -51.54
CA LEU A 16 23.05 -30.15 -50.68
C LEU A 16 23.06 -28.62 -50.87
N LEU A 17 22.76 -28.14 -52.08
CA LEU A 17 22.64 -26.70 -52.38
C LEU A 17 21.32 -26.11 -51.84
N THR A 18 20.21 -26.86 -51.81
CA THR A 18 18.96 -26.38 -51.20
C THR A 18 19.00 -26.40 -49.68
N LEU A 19 19.70 -27.37 -49.06
CA LEU A 19 19.93 -27.35 -47.60
C LEU A 19 20.82 -26.18 -47.16
N SER A 20 21.84 -25.80 -47.94
CA SER A 20 22.73 -24.68 -47.57
C SER A 20 22.04 -23.31 -47.65
N PHE A 21 21.13 -23.08 -48.60
CA PHE A 21 20.30 -21.86 -48.64
C PHE A 21 19.19 -21.83 -47.56
N GLY A 22 18.67 -22.99 -47.16
CA GLY A 22 17.70 -23.10 -46.07
C GLY A 22 18.30 -22.74 -44.69
N ILE A 23 19.59 -23.03 -44.49
CA ILE A 23 20.29 -22.72 -43.23
C ILE A 23 20.64 -21.22 -43.11
N GLN A 24 20.92 -20.53 -44.22
CA GLN A 24 21.15 -19.07 -44.21
C GLN A 24 19.86 -18.25 -44.03
N SER A 25 18.71 -18.79 -44.43
CA SER A 25 17.39 -18.15 -44.23
C SER A 25 16.81 -18.39 -42.82
N CYS A 26 17.36 -19.39 -42.10
CA CYS A 26 17.11 -19.66 -40.69
C CYS A 26 18.37 -19.36 -39.86
N SER A 27 19.01 -18.21 -40.10
CA SER A 27 19.76 -17.60 -39.01
C SER A 27 18.73 -16.90 -38.13
N PRO A 28 18.50 -17.30 -36.87
CA PRO A 28 17.83 -16.40 -35.93
C PRO A 28 18.65 -15.11 -35.98
N GLY A 29 18.04 -14.04 -36.48
CA GLY A 29 18.61 -12.70 -36.41
C GLY A 29 19.06 -12.50 -34.98
N GLY A 30 20.32 -12.06 -34.83
CA GLY A 30 21.13 -12.23 -33.63
C GLY A 30 20.33 -12.18 -32.34
N ASP A 31 20.61 -13.16 -31.48
CA ASP A 31 20.29 -13.09 -30.06
C ASP A 31 20.87 -11.77 -29.51
N ALA A 32 20.09 -10.69 -29.62
CA ALA A 32 20.03 -9.71 -28.58
C ALA A 32 19.53 -10.51 -27.38
N THR A 33 20.46 -11.04 -26.60
CA THR A 33 20.18 -11.44 -25.23
C THR A 33 19.58 -10.20 -24.59
N ALA A 34 18.25 -10.12 -24.55
CA ALA A 34 17.56 -9.14 -23.77
C ALA A 34 18.10 -9.32 -22.37
N GLN A 35 18.98 -8.41 -21.96
CA GLN A 35 19.53 -8.40 -20.62
C GLN A 35 18.30 -8.43 -19.70
N ALA A 36 18.14 -9.52 -18.95
CA ALA A 36 17.03 -9.62 -18.01
C ALA A 36 17.03 -8.32 -17.19
N PRO A 37 15.88 -7.62 -17.07
CA PRO A 37 15.86 -6.32 -16.41
C PRO A 37 16.51 -6.50 -15.04
N GLN A 38 17.65 -5.85 -14.84
CA GLN A 38 18.31 -5.87 -13.54
C GLN A 38 17.38 -5.17 -12.57
N ALA A 39 17.09 -5.82 -11.44
CA ALA A 39 16.35 -5.16 -10.37
C ALA A 39 17.11 -3.87 -9.97
N PRO A 40 16.40 -2.77 -9.70
CA PRO A 40 17.05 -1.55 -9.24
C PRO A 40 17.81 -1.82 -7.93
N SER A 41 18.97 -1.18 -7.79
CA SER A 41 19.65 -1.09 -6.50
C SER A 41 19.13 0.12 -5.74
N PHE A 42 18.89 -0.04 -4.45
CA PHE A 42 18.45 1.04 -3.56
C PHE A 42 19.58 1.42 -2.61
N GLU A 43 19.71 2.72 -2.34
CA GLU A 43 20.56 3.25 -1.29
C GLU A 43 19.71 4.05 -0.29
N VAL A 44 20.14 4.07 0.96
CA VAL A 44 19.46 4.84 2.00
C VAL A 44 19.84 6.30 1.82
N ASP A 45 18.85 7.19 1.77
CA ASP A 45 19.06 8.62 1.99
C ASP A 45 19.00 8.92 3.50
N PRO A 46 20.13 9.23 4.16
CA PRO A 46 20.13 9.50 5.59
C PRO A 46 19.63 10.91 5.95
N PHE A 47 19.35 11.76 4.97
CA PHE A 47 18.87 13.13 5.17
C PHE A 47 17.36 13.28 4.90
N TRP A 48 16.69 12.18 4.56
CA TRP A 48 15.25 12.12 4.36
C TRP A 48 14.58 11.27 5.47
N PRO A 49 13.48 11.75 6.09
CA PRO A 49 12.90 13.08 5.95
C PRO A 49 13.72 14.14 6.70
N LYS A 50 13.46 15.42 6.41
CA LYS A 50 14.02 16.53 7.20
C LYS A 50 13.40 16.55 8.61
N PRO A 51 14.02 17.25 9.57
CA PRO A 51 13.42 17.42 10.90
C PRO A 51 11.97 17.92 10.82
N LEU A 52 11.08 17.30 11.60
CA LEU A 52 9.63 17.53 11.50
C LEU A 52 9.17 18.95 11.87
N GLY A 53 10.01 19.69 12.60
CA GLY A 53 9.63 20.96 13.23
C GLY A 53 8.73 20.78 14.46
N ASN A 54 8.33 21.89 15.08
CA ASN A 54 7.34 21.97 16.17
C ASN A 54 7.62 21.04 17.38
N GLU A 55 8.89 20.70 17.62
CA GLU A 55 9.28 19.77 18.69
C GLU A 55 8.50 18.45 18.63
N TRP A 56 8.16 18.04 17.40
CA TRP A 56 7.41 16.82 17.13
C TRP A 56 8.30 15.59 17.19
N ILE A 57 7.73 14.54 17.76
CA ILE A 57 8.28 13.18 17.70
C ILE A 57 7.23 12.21 17.17
N LEU A 58 7.70 11.18 16.46
CA LEU A 58 6.86 10.10 15.95
C LEU A 58 6.78 8.97 16.96
N GLY A 59 5.61 8.34 17.02
CA GLY A 59 5.46 7.04 17.67
C GLY A 59 5.79 5.93 16.69
N ASN A 60 5.06 4.81 16.76
CA ASN A 60 5.22 3.76 15.76
C ASN A 60 4.65 4.23 14.41
N VAL A 61 5.52 4.50 13.45
CA VAL A 61 5.15 4.64 12.03
C VAL A 61 4.74 3.26 11.54
N ILE A 62 3.47 3.13 11.14
CA ILE A 62 2.83 1.82 10.94
C ILE A 62 2.24 1.65 9.55
N GLY A 63 2.00 2.75 8.83
CA GLY A 63 1.61 2.73 7.43
C GLY A 63 2.28 3.87 6.66
N VAL A 64 2.47 3.64 5.35
CA VAL A 64 3.02 4.59 4.39
C VAL A 64 2.24 4.50 3.10
N ALA A 65 1.92 5.64 2.50
CA ALA A 65 1.29 5.73 1.20
C ALA A 65 1.92 6.86 0.38
N ILE A 66 1.80 6.80 -0.93
CA ILE A 66 2.35 7.79 -1.86
C ILE A 66 1.22 8.20 -2.78
N ASP A 67 1.07 9.50 -3.02
CA ASP A 67 0.07 10.03 -3.94
C ASP A 67 0.64 10.35 -5.32
N GLU A 68 -0.20 10.85 -6.22
CA GLU A 68 0.17 11.16 -7.61
C GLU A 68 1.20 12.30 -7.76
N ARG A 69 1.55 13.00 -6.68
CA ARG A 69 2.52 14.10 -6.65
C ARG A 69 3.89 13.63 -6.13
N ASP A 70 4.05 12.32 -5.90
CA ASP A 70 5.16 11.73 -5.16
C ASP A 70 5.25 12.24 -3.70
N HIS A 71 4.15 12.76 -3.15
CA HIS A 71 4.12 13.10 -1.72
C HIS A 71 3.94 11.83 -0.90
N ILE A 72 4.69 11.72 0.18
CA ILE A 72 4.72 10.57 1.05
C ILE A 72 3.88 10.88 2.28
N PHE A 73 2.86 10.06 2.52
CA PHE A 73 2.05 10.12 3.72
C PHE A 73 2.45 9.00 4.64
N ILE A 74 2.60 9.30 5.93
CA ILE A 74 2.70 8.28 6.97
C ILE A 74 1.46 8.35 7.84
N VAL A 75 1.08 7.20 8.38
CA VAL A 75 0.26 7.12 9.59
C VAL A 75 1.10 6.54 10.71
N HIS A 76 1.07 7.19 11.87
CA HIS A 76 1.72 6.70 13.07
C HIS A 76 0.75 6.68 14.26
N ARG A 77 1.14 5.96 15.31
CA ARG A 77 0.45 5.99 16.60
C ARG A 77 0.95 7.19 17.38
N ALA A 78 0.08 8.16 17.64
CA ALA A 78 0.43 9.39 18.38
C ALA A 78 0.07 9.31 19.87
N SER A 79 -0.65 8.27 20.29
CA SER A 79 -1.12 8.07 21.65
C SER A 79 -1.34 6.59 21.94
N GLY A 80 -1.47 6.24 23.21
CA GLY A 80 -1.70 4.87 23.67
C GLY A 80 -0.66 4.43 24.69
N GLU A 81 -0.96 3.38 25.43
CA GLU A 81 -0.03 2.83 26.42
C GLU A 81 1.25 2.34 25.74
N GLY A 82 2.41 2.74 26.27
CA GLY A 82 3.71 2.31 25.78
C GLY A 82 4.18 2.97 24.48
N ILE A 83 3.42 3.90 23.90
CA ILE A 83 3.86 4.64 22.70
C ILE A 83 4.88 5.72 23.06
N PHE A 84 4.62 6.48 24.13
CA PHE A 84 5.52 7.51 24.63
C PHE A 84 5.58 7.51 26.16
N GLY A 85 6.78 7.75 26.71
CA GLY A 85 7.02 8.07 28.11
C GLY A 85 6.63 9.52 28.40
N SER A 86 5.57 9.72 29.19
CA SER A 86 4.97 11.05 29.42
C SER A 86 5.93 12.13 29.93
N ARG A 87 6.96 11.73 30.69
CA ARG A 87 7.95 12.64 31.28
C ARG A 87 9.28 12.69 30.53
N THR A 88 9.57 11.70 29.68
CA THR A 88 10.89 11.51 29.07
C THR A 88 10.89 11.82 27.58
N GLU A 89 9.78 11.59 26.89
CA GLU A 89 9.67 11.77 25.44
C GLU A 89 8.72 12.93 25.12
N ILE A 90 7.53 12.95 25.74
CA ILE A 90 6.50 13.97 25.47
C ILE A 90 6.40 15.03 26.57
N GLY A 91 7.55 15.45 27.09
CA GLY A 91 7.64 16.38 28.21
C GLY A 91 7.09 17.79 27.94
N LEU A 92 7.04 18.24 26.67
CA LEU A 92 6.42 19.51 26.30
C LEU A 92 4.90 19.43 26.39
N GLN A 93 4.31 18.32 25.93
CA GLN A 93 2.86 18.08 26.05
C GLN A 93 2.39 18.08 27.50
N THR A 94 3.22 17.57 28.42
CA THR A 94 2.90 17.50 29.86
C THR A 94 3.39 18.71 30.66
N GLY A 95 4.08 19.67 30.03
CA GLY A 95 4.57 20.89 30.67
C GLY A 95 5.76 20.70 31.61
N VAL A 96 6.51 19.61 31.48
CA VAL A 96 7.67 19.29 32.34
C VAL A 96 9.03 19.47 31.64
N SER A 97 9.04 19.75 30.34
CA SER A 97 10.23 19.98 29.51
C SER A 97 9.90 20.92 28.35
N ILE A 98 10.94 21.45 27.69
CA ILE A 98 10.81 22.24 26.45
C ILE A 98 10.58 21.36 25.21
N CYS A 99 10.71 20.03 25.35
CA CYS A 99 10.44 19.04 24.31
C CYS A 99 9.90 17.75 24.96
N CYS A 100 9.05 16.95 24.32
CA CYS A 100 8.49 17.08 22.97
C CYS A 100 6.97 16.90 23.01
N THR A 101 6.29 16.96 21.88
CA THR A 101 4.88 16.55 21.74
C THR A 101 4.77 15.50 20.62
N PRO A 102 3.82 14.55 20.69
CA PRO A 102 3.50 13.72 19.54
C PRO A 102 3.13 14.59 18.35
N ALA A 103 3.63 14.23 17.16
CA ALA A 103 3.11 14.79 15.92
C ALA A 103 1.64 14.38 15.70
N PRO A 104 0.87 15.11 14.87
CA PRO A 104 -0.42 14.64 14.38
C PRO A 104 -0.27 13.26 13.71
N PRO A 105 -1.24 12.34 13.86
CA PRO A 105 -1.07 10.96 13.43
C PRO A 105 -0.79 10.77 11.93
N ILE A 106 -1.24 11.70 11.08
CA ILE A 106 -0.95 11.70 9.65
C ILE A 106 -0.01 12.85 9.35
N ILE A 107 1.08 12.54 8.65
CA ILE A 107 2.06 13.54 8.19
C ILE A 107 2.31 13.32 6.70
N GLU A 108 2.30 14.42 5.97
CA GLU A 108 2.60 14.50 4.55
C GLU A 108 3.99 15.13 4.35
N PHE A 109 4.82 14.43 3.59
CA PHE A 109 6.12 14.90 3.14
C PHE A 109 6.10 15.15 1.64
N ASP A 110 6.75 16.21 1.20
CA ASP A 110 7.13 16.34 -0.22
C ASP A 110 8.33 15.43 -0.55
N PRO A 111 8.68 15.24 -1.84
CA PRO A 111 9.83 14.41 -2.24
C PRO A 111 11.16 14.85 -1.62
N ASP A 112 11.32 16.14 -1.28
CA ASP A 112 12.52 16.68 -0.63
C ASP A 112 12.53 16.42 0.90
N GLY A 113 11.51 15.75 1.43
CA GLY A 113 11.38 15.38 2.84
C GLY A 113 10.95 16.51 3.76
N ASN A 114 10.43 17.61 3.23
CA ASN A 114 9.82 18.66 4.05
C ASN A 114 8.43 18.20 4.51
N VAL A 115 8.08 18.46 5.77
CA VAL A 115 6.69 18.34 6.22
C VAL A 115 5.87 19.46 5.57
N VAL A 116 4.88 19.09 4.75
CA VAL A 116 4.01 20.03 4.04
C VAL A 116 2.57 20.05 4.57
N ASN A 117 2.16 18.99 5.28
CA ASN A 117 0.89 18.93 5.97
C ASN A 117 0.96 17.93 7.14
N ALA A 118 0.13 18.13 8.16
CA ALA A 118 -0.01 17.18 9.27
C ALA A 118 -1.38 17.37 9.94
N TRP A 119 -2.11 16.27 10.13
CA TRP A 119 -3.47 16.30 10.67
C TRP A 119 -3.88 14.95 11.29
N GLY A 120 -5.11 14.89 11.80
CA GLY A 120 -5.74 13.67 12.29
C GLY A 120 -5.75 13.54 13.80
N GLY A 121 -6.30 12.42 14.27
CA GLY A 121 -6.49 12.13 15.69
C GLY A 121 -7.93 12.27 16.16
N PRO A 122 -8.20 11.87 17.42
CA PRO A 122 -9.53 12.01 18.02
C PRO A 122 -9.88 13.48 18.22
N VAL A 123 -11.08 13.86 17.81
CA VAL A 123 -11.65 15.20 18.01
C VAL A 123 -12.99 15.04 18.71
N GLU A 124 -13.18 15.76 19.83
CA GLU A 124 -14.44 15.73 20.58
C GLU A 124 -15.60 16.23 19.71
N GLY A 125 -16.69 15.47 19.68
CA GLY A 125 -17.88 15.82 18.89
C GLY A 125 -17.74 15.62 17.37
N ALA A 126 -16.63 15.04 16.90
CA ALA A 126 -16.47 14.69 15.50
C ALA A 126 -17.51 13.64 15.06
N PRO A 127 -17.91 13.63 13.77
CA PRO A 127 -18.83 12.63 13.22
C PRO A 127 -18.18 11.24 13.01
N TYR A 128 -17.01 11.01 13.60
CA TYR A 128 -16.23 9.80 13.48
C TYR A 128 -15.58 9.43 14.81
N THR A 129 -15.23 8.15 14.95
CA THR A 129 -14.39 7.67 16.05
C THR A 129 -12.99 7.41 15.51
N TRP A 130 -11.98 8.14 15.98
CA TRP A 130 -10.60 7.85 15.58
C TRP A 130 -10.16 6.47 16.08
N PRO A 131 -9.42 5.66 15.30
CA PRO A 131 -8.94 4.36 15.76
C PRO A 131 -8.08 4.47 17.03
N SER A 132 -8.30 3.58 17.99
CA SER A 132 -7.54 3.56 19.24
C SER A 132 -6.08 3.17 19.02
N SER A 133 -5.79 2.44 17.94
CA SER A 133 -4.42 2.16 17.50
C SER A 133 -4.37 2.11 15.97
N ASN A 134 -3.92 3.20 15.34
CA ASN A 134 -3.75 3.30 13.89
C ASN A 134 -2.96 2.10 13.32
N HIS A 135 -3.27 1.75 12.07
CA HIS A 135 -2.58 0.71 11.33
C HIS A 135 -2.34 1.09 9.86
N GLY A 136 -3.19 0.67 8.93
CA GLY A 136 -3.00 0.93 7.50
C GLY A 136 -3.39 2.35 7.07
N ILE A 137 -2.77 2.80 5.99
CA ILE A 137 -3.10 4.04 5.27
C ILE A 137 -3.05 3.77 3.77
N GLU A 138 -4.07 4.23 3.06
CA GLU A 138 -4.17 4.15 1.62
C GLU A 138 -4.64 5.49 1.04
N ILE A 139 -4.12 5.84 -0.13
CA ILE A 139 -4.54 7.02 -0.88
C ILE A 139 -5.16 6.54 -2.18
N ASP A 140 -6.47 6.75 -2.33
CA ASP A 140 -7.15 6.36 -3.56
C ASP A 140 -6.87 7.33 -4.71
N HIS A 141 -7.24 6.92 -5.93
CA HIS A 141 -7.03 7.69 -7.16
C HIS A 141 -7.84 9.01 -7.24
N HIS A 142 -8.70 9.29 -6.26
CA HIS A 142 -9.34 10.60 -6.08
C HIS A 142 -8.66 11.45 -5.01
N GLY A 143 -7.54 10.97 -4.44
CA GLY A 143 -6.81 11.64 -3.37
C GLY A 143 -7.46 11.51 -1.99
N ASN A 144 -8.40 10.59 -1.79
CA ASN A 144 -8.96 10.34 -0.47
C ASN A 144 -8.04 9.42 0.34
N ILE A 145 -7.91 9.73 1.62
CA ILE A 145 -7.08 9.02 2.58
C ILE A 145 -7.97 8.06 3.38
N TRP A 146 -7.65 6.77 3.32
CA TRP A 146 -8.31 5.71 4.04
C TRP A 146 -7.42 5.24 5.18
N ILE A 147 -7.99 5.08 6.38
CA ILE A 147 -7.25 4.54 7.53
C ILE A 147 -8.03 3.46 8.26
N GLY A 148 -7.29 2.45 8.72
CA GLY A 148 -7.76 1.41 9.63
C GLY A 148 -7.06 1.48 11.00
N GLY A 149 -7.47 0.59 11.90
CA GLY A 149 -6.82 0.43 13.19
C GLY A 149 -6.86 -1.00 13.69
N ASN A 150 -5.97 -1.30 14.63
CA ASN A 150 -5.84 -2.62 15.22
C ASN A 150 -6.00 -2.64 16.74
N GLY A 151 -6.49 -1.56 17.33
CA GLY A 151 -6.83 -1.50 18.74
C GLY A 151 -8.12 -2.26 19.05
N GLN A 152 -8.41 -2.49 20.33
CA GLN A 152 -9.61 -3.20 20.72
C GLN A 152 -10.84 -2.34 20.41
N GLY A 153 -11.77 -2.88 19.62
CA GLY A 153 -12.95 -2.15 19.15
C GLY A 153 -12.72 -1.28 17.91
N ASP A 154 -11.53 -1.30 17.30
CA ASP A 154 -11.29 -0.68 15.99
C ASP A 154 -11.95 -1.55 14.90
N SER A 155 -13.26 -1.36 14.74
CA SER A 155 -14.16 -2.22 13.93
C SER A 155 -14.76 -1.46 12.74
N HIS A 156 -14.01 -0.46 12.29
CA HIS A 156 -14.38 0.51 11.28
C HIS A 156 -13.17 1.00 10.49
N ILE A 157 -13.45 1.68 9.37
CA ILE A 157 -12.50 2.37 8.51
C ILE A 157 -12.93 3.83 8.45
N LEU A 158 -11.98 4.76 8.41
CA LEU A 158 -12.26 6.16 8.15
C LEU A 158 -11.72 6.58 6.80
N LYS A 159 -12.47 7.46 6.13
CA LYS A 159 -12.09 8.09 4.87
C LYS A 159 -12.10 9.61 5.03
N PHE A 160 -11.03 10.25 4.57
CA PHE A 160 -10.84 11.69 4.59
C PHE A 160 -10.43 12.17 3.22
N THR A 161 -10.59 13.46 2.95
CA THR A 161 -9.84 14.12 1.89
C THR A 161 -8.36 14.20 2.29
N ARG A 162 -7.50 14.49 1.31
CA ARG A 162 -6.07 14.72 1.51
C ARG A 162 -5.72 15.73 2.62
N ASP A 163 -6.53 16.78 2.78
CA ASP A 163 -6.30 17.85 3.76
C ASP A 163 -6.89 17.55 5.15
N GLY A 164 -7.46 16.37 5.34
CA GLY A 164 -7.99 15.93 6.62
C GLY A 164 -9.46 16.24 6.86
N THR A 165 -10.18 16.74 5.86
CA THR A 165 -11.65 16.86 5.95
C THR A 165 -12.28 15.46 5.95
N PHE A 166 -13.08 15.14 6.97
CA PHE A 166 -13.78 13.87 7.08
C PHE A 166 -14.80 13.67 5.95
N LEU A 167 -14.81 12.47 5.37
CA LEU A 167 -15.76 12.08 4.34
C LEU A 167 -16.73 11.01 4.83
N GLU A 168 -16.19 9.92 5.39
CA GLU A 168 -17.01 8.73 5.68
C GLU A 168 -16.39 7.83 6.76
N GLN A 169 -17.26 7.15 7.50
CA GLN A 169 -16.91 6.05 8.39
C GLN A 169 -17.65 4.80 7.94
N LEU A 170 -16.91 3.73 7.68
CA LEU A 170 -17.45 2.44 7.28
C LEU A 170 -17.32 1.47 8.45
N GLY A 171 -18.44 0.89 8.87
CA GLY A 171 -18.49 0.04 10.05
C GLY A 171 -18.90 0.76 11.34
N THR A 172 -19.06 -0.02 12.40
CA THR A 172 -19.47 0.48 13.72
C THR A 172 -18.31 0.34 14.71
N PRO A 173 -17.75 1.46 15.22
CA PRO A 173 -16.66 1.42 16.20
C PRO A 173 -17.11 0.82 17.54
N GLY A 174 -16.16 0.28 18.30
CA GLY A 174 -16.35 -0.21 19.66
C GLY A 174 -16.82 -1.66 19.79
N ILE A 175 -17.08 -2.35 18.68
CA ILE A 175 -17.47 -3.78 18.70
C ILE A 175 -16.20 -4.63 18.79
N ILE A 176 -16.08 -5.44 19.84
CA ILE A 176 -14.86 -6.22 20.09
C ILE A 176 -14.94 -7.60 19.42
N GLU A 177 -16.14 -8.15 19.33
CA GLU A 177 -16.40 -9.47 18.78
C GLU A 177 -16.15 -9.49 17.26
N SER A 178 -15.32 -10.44 16.83
CA SER A 178 -15.09 -10.72 15.42
C SER A 178 -16.22 -11.57 14.84
N ASP A 179 -16.74 -11.18 13.68
CA ASP A 179 -17.58 -12.01 12.82
C ASP A 179 -17.15 -11.79 11.37
N SER A 180 -16.53 -12.81 10.78
CA SER A 180 -16.02 -12.72 9.40
C SER A 180 -17.13 -12.74 8.35
N ASN A 181 -18.37 -13.08 8.72
CA ASN A 181 -19.52 -13.06 7.81
C ASN A 181 -20.33 -11.76 7.91
N ASP A 182 -20.03 -10.90 8.88
CA ASP A 182 -20.75 -9.63 9.06
C ASP A 182 -20.34 -8.62 7.98
N THR A 183 -21.29 -8.20 7.14
CA THR A 183 -21.04 -7.27 6.03
C THR A 183 -21.19 -5.79 6.43
N THR A 184 -21.51 -5.51 7.69
CA THR A 184 -21.81 -4.16 8.20
C THR A 184 -20.71 -3.56 9.06
N ARG A 185 -19.71 -4.36 9.46
CA ARG A 185 -18.57 -3.92 10.27
C ARG A 185 -17.30 -4.72 9.96
N PHE A 186 -16.19 -4.24 10.51
CA PHE A 186 -14.89 -4.89 10.42
C PHE A 186 -14.43 -5.34 11.81
N SER A 187 -13.24 -5.93 11.90
CA SER A 187 -12.59 -6.29 13.15
C SER A 187 -11.08 -6.17 13.00
N ARG A 188 -10.60 -4.96 13.32
CA ARG A 188 -9.18 -4.59 13.38
C ARG A 188 -8.50 -4.66 12.01
N VAL A 189 -8.89 -3.73 11.14
CA VAL A 189 -8.43 -3.62 9.74
C VAL A 189 -6.93 -3.30 9.69
N ALA A 190 -6.17 -4.14 9.00
CA ALA A 190 -4.73 -3.96 8.83
C ALA A 190 -4.41 -2.98 7.69
N GLU A 191 -5.06 -3.09 6.54
CA GLU A 191 -4.75 -2.30 5.35
C GLU A 191 -5.93 -2.25 4.39
N VAL A 192 -6.01 -1.17 3.61
CA VAL A 192 -6.94 -1.00 2.48
C VAL A 192 -6.11 -0.83 1.21
N ALA A 193 -6.60 -1.34 0.07
CA ALA A 193 -6.04 -1.03 -1.24
C ALA A 193 -7.17 -0.70 -2.21
N VAL A 194 -7.10 0.41 -2.92
CA VAL A 194 -8.13 0.80 -3.89
C VAL A 194 -7.63 0.61 -5.31
N VAL A 195 -8.34 -0.21 -6.09
CA VAL A 195 -7.98 -0.51 -7.49
C VAL A 195 -8.71 0.46 -8.42
N PRO A 196 -8.01 1.37 -9.13
CA PRO A 196 -8.67 2.40 -9.94
C PRO A 196 -9.53 1.85 -11.08
N GLU A 197 -9.10 0.76 -11.71
CA GLU A 197 -9.79 0.19 -12.90
C GLU A 197 -11.19 -0.32 -12.58
N THR A 198 -11.40 -0.79 -11.35
CA THR A 198 -12.69 -1.35 -10.90
C THR A 198 -13.38 -0.48 -9.85
N ASN A 199 -12.67 0.52 -9.32
CA ASN A 199 -13.09 1.33 -8.18
C ASN A 199 -13.52 0.49 -6.96
N GLU A 200 -12.76 -0.59 -6.72
CA GLU A 200 -13.00 -1.49 -5.60
C GLU A 200 -11.94 -1.30 -4.52
N ALA A 201 -12.39 -1.19 -3.27
CA ALA A 201 -11.53 -1.18 -2.09
C ALA A 201 -11.41 -2.59 -1.52
N PHE A 202 -10.20 -3.10 -1.41
CA PHE A 202 -9.87 -4.39 -0.83
C PHE A 202 -9.37 -4.16 0.60
N VAL A 203 -10.07 -4.73 1.57
CA VAL A 203 -9.82 -4.51 3.00
C VAL A 203 -9.26 -5.77 3.61
N SER A 204 -8.05 -5.70 4.15
CA SER A 204 -7.46 -6.76 4.97
C SER A 204 -7.98 -6.70 6.40
N ASP A 205 -9.17 -7.28 6.58
CA ASP A 205 -9.89 -7.35 7.86
C ASP A 205 -9.43 -8.59 8.64
N GLY A 206 -8.26 -8.47 9.29
CA GLY A 206 -7.40 -9.62 9.59
C GLY A 206 -6.90 -9.82 11.02
N TYR A 207 -6.92 -8.81 11.90
CA TYR A 207 -6.46 -9.00 13.29
C TYR A 207 -7.50 -9.71 14.16
N GLY A 208 -8.78 -9.42 13.97
CA GLY A 208 -9.89 -10.15 14.59
C GLY A 208 -10.56 -11.09 13.59
N ASN A 209 -10.98 -10.54 12.45
CA ASN A 209 -11.56 -11.30 11.35
C ASN A 209 -10.49 -12.06 10.54
N ARG A 210 -10.95 -12.90 9.60
CA ARG A 210 -10.09 -13.72 8.74
C ARG A 210 -10.54 -13.64 7.28
N ARG A 211 -10.63 -12.42 6.75
CA ARG A 211 -11.12 -12.19 5.39
C ARG A 211 -10.41 -11.06 4.68
N ILE A 212 -10.52 -11.07 3.36
CA ILE A 212 -10.45 -9.87 2.53
C ILE A 212 -11.87 -9.48 2.18
N ALA A 213 -12.32 -8.32 2.64
CA ALA A 213 -13.59 -7.73 2.21
C ALA A 213 -13.36 -6.84 0.99
N VAL A 214 -14.34 -6.78 0.11
CA VAL A 214 -14.32 -5.90 -1.06
C VAL A 214 -15.50 -4.95 -0.98
N LEU A 215 -15.22 -3.66 -1.06
CA LEU A 215 -16.20 -2.59 -1.03
C LEU A 215 -16.22 -1.85 -2.37
N ASP A 216 -17.32 -1.18 -2.67
CA ASP A 216 -17.32 -0.08 -3.64
C ASP A 216 -16.58 1.12 -3.03
N ALA A 217 -15.55 1.62 -3.69
CA ALA A 217 -14.70 2.68 -3.11
C ALA A 217 -15.38 4.05 -3.09
N THR A 218 -16.48 4.24 -3.84
CA THR A 218 -17.25 5.48 -3.84
C THR A 218 -18.31 5.48 -2.76
N THR A 219 -19.05 4.38 -2.60
CA THR A 219 -20.21 4.31 -1.69
C THR A 219 -19.92 3.60 -0.37
N GLY A 220 -18.80 2.88 -0.27
CA GLY A 220 -18.50 2.02 0.87
C GLY A 220 -19.32 0.74 0.94
N GLU A 221 -20.18 0.47 -0.06
CA GLU A 221 -21.07 -0.69 -0.06
C GLU A 221 -20.26 -1.99 -0.11
N PHE A 222 -20.60 -2.92 0.79
CA PHE A 222 -19.97 -4.23 0.84
C PHE A 222 -20.38 -5.10 -0.35
N LYS A 223 -19.42 -5.55 -1.16
CA LYS A 223 -19.67 -6.31 -2.39
C LYS A 223 -19.54 -7.81 -2.18
N ARG A 224 -18.42 -8.23 -1.59
CA ARG A 224 -18.05 -9.66 -1.41
C ARG A 224 -16.88 -9.78 -0.44
N TYR A 225 -16.62 -11.00 0.01
CA TYR A 225 -15.37 -11.33 0.70
C TYR A 225 -14.93 -12.76 0.37
N TRP A 226 -13.67 -13.06 0.71
CA TRP A 226 -13.16 -14.42 0.81
C TRP A 226 -12.23 -14.50 2.02
N GLY A 227 -12.01 -15.70 2.55
CA GLY A 227 -11.25 -15.86 3.78
C GLY A 227 -11.05 -17.32 4.17
N ALA A 228 -10.45 -17.53 5.34
CA ALA A 228 -9.98 -18.85 5.79
C ALA A 228 -11.06 -19.96 5.88
N TYR A 229 -12.35 -19.60 5.77
CA TYR A 229 -13.48 -20.52 5.87
C TYR A 229 -14.34 -20.66 4.60
N GLY A 230 -13.90 -20.10 3.46
CA GLY A 230 -14.65 -20.19 2.20
C GLY A 230 -15.90 -19.30 2.16
N ASN A 231 -16.43 -19.09 0.95
CA ASN A 231 -17.43 -18.07 0.61
C ASN A 231 -18.81 -18.31 1.22
#